data_AF-A0A2V8DPM2-F1
#
_entry.id   AF-A0A2V8DPM2-F1
#
_cell.length_a   1.000
_cell.length_b   1.000
_cell.length_c   1.000
_cell.angle_alpha   90.00
_cell.angle_beta   90.00
_cell.angle_gamma   90.00
#
_symmetry.space_group_name_H-M   'P 1'
#
loop_
_entity.id
_entity.type
_entity.pdbx_description
1 polymer ?
#
loop_
_entity_poly.entity_id
_entity_poly.type
_entity_poly.pdbx_seq_one_letter_code
_entity_poly.pdbx_strand_id
1 'polypeptide(L)'
;MWRAVRILRERPYVAKSLASSAAVDSARSRVCRHRCRCARAVDSPLDQITADNFGKLTVAWRFKTDHLGPRPEFQYETTPLMVNGVLYATGGSRRAVVALDPETGEELWVHSEREGARAAAAPRQLSGRGLAYWTDGREERILYVTPGYQLVALNAKTGMRIPTFGKDGLVDLKQDDDQVIDPMSAEIGLHSTPMIAKNVVVIGAAHKSGSIPTGKANVKGYVRGFDVRTGKRLWIFHTIP
;
A
#
# COMPACT_ATOMS: atom_id res chain seq x y z
N MET A 1 22.91 -5.99 -5.43
CA MET A 1 22.38 -4.77 -6.10
C MET A 1 21.10 -4.39 -5.36
N TRP A 2 21.10 -3.31 -4.59
CA TRP A 2 20.11 -3.03 -3.53
C TRP A 2 19.19 -1.87 -3.94
N ARG A 3 17.86 -2.01 -3.79
CA ARG A 3 16.89 -0.92 -4.00
C ARG A 3 16.22 -0.61 -2.66
N ALA A 4 16.71 0.42 -1.98
CA ALA A 4 16.06 1.03 -0.82
C ALA A 4 15.18 2.21 -1.30
N VAL A 5 14.27 2.69 -0.44
CA VAL A 5 13.67 4.02 -0.63
C VAL A 5 14.80 5.04 -0.59
N ARG A 6 15.04 5.71 -1.73
CA ARG A 6 16.10 6.70 -1.92
C ARG A 6 15.45 8.04 -2.18
N ILE A 7 15.53 8.94 -1.21
CA ILE A 7 15.18 10.36 -1.41
C ILE A 7 16.47 11.13 -1.71
N LEU A 8 16.42 12.04 -2.68
CA LEU A 8 17.56 12.81 -3.14
C LEU A 8 17.49 14.26 -2.64
N ARG A 9 18.65 14.88 -2.36
CA ARG A 9 18.78 16.29 -1.94
C ARG A 9 19.94 16.99 -2.64
N GLU A 10 19.88 18.32 -2.76
CA GLU A 10 21.03 19.14 -3.17
C GLU A 10 22.05 19.34 -2.02
N ARG A 11 23.32 19.60 -2.36
CA ARG A 11 24.40 19.79 -1.36
C ARG A 11 24.18 21.07 -0.52
N PRO A 12 24.56 21.07 0.77
CA PRO A 12 24.59 22.30 1.56
C PRO A 12 25.90 23.05 1.31
N TYR A 13 25.81 24.35 1.02
CA TYR A 13 26.89 25.29 1.32
C TYR A 13 26.30 26.41 2.19
N VAL A 14 26.75 26.42 3.45
CA VAL A 14 26.64 27.46 4.49
C VAL A 14 25.23 27.78 5.01
N ALA A 15 25.09 27.59 6.32
CA ALA A 15 23.90 27.82 7.12
C ALA A 15 23.34 29.25 6.98
N LYS A 16 22.06 29.32 6.62
CA LYS A 16 21.11 30.28 7.20
C LYS A 16 19.84 29.52 7.56
N SER A 17 19.51 29.58 8.85
CA SER A 17 18.19 29.28 9.38
C SER A 17 17.13 29.99 8.53
N LEU A 18 16.31 29.20 7.84
CA LEU A 18 14.97 29.57 7.40
C LEU A 18 14.06 28.38 7.71
N ALA A 19 13.87 28.14 9.01
CA ALA A 19 12.58 27.64 9.45
C ALA A 19 11.54 28.71 9.12
N SER A 20 10.41 28.28 8.54
CA SER A 20 9.22 29.05 8.17
C SER A 20 9.13 29.50 6.70
N SER A 21 8.05 29.02 6.06
CA SER A 21 7.39 29.57 4.87
C SER A 21 7.78 29.11 3.46
N ALA A 22 8.29 27.89 3.28
CA ALA A 22 7.98 27.15 2.06
C ALA A 22 6.71 26.34 2.35
N ALA A 23 5.56 26.86 1.93
CA ALA A 23 4.29 26.18 2.03
C ALA A 23 4.45 24.74 1.54
N VAL A 24 4.36 23.78 2.47
CA VAL A 24 3.99 22.41 2.20
C VAL A 24 2.55 22.49 1.70
N ASP A 25 2.37 23.00 0.48
CA ASP A 25 1.09 22.98 -0.16
C ASP A 25 0.82 21.52 -0.42
N SER A 26 -0.09 21.00 0.40
CA SER A 26 -0.62 19.66 0.29
C SER A 26 -0.69 19.30 -1.19
N ALA A 27 0.06 18.30 -1.61
CA ALA A 27 -0.42 17.46 -2.69
C ALA A 27 -1.75 16.92 -2.16
N ARG A 28 -2.82 17.70 -2.36
CA ARG A 28 -4.19 17.26 -2.17
C ARG A 28 -4.22 15.98 -2.96
N SER A 29 -4.27 14.85 -2.26
CA SER A 29 -4.86 13.65 -2.83
C SER A 29 -6.20 14.17 -3.33
N ARG A 30 -6.32 14.32 -4.65
CA ARG A 30 -7.49 14.95 -5.25
C ARG A 30 -8.62 13.98 -4.98
N VAL A 31 -9.30 14.17 -3.85
CA VAL A 31 -10.63 13.62 -3.61
C VAL A 31 -11.43 14.00 -4.83
N CYS A 32 -11.93 12.99 -5.52
CA CYS A 32 -12.77 13.10 -6.70
C CYS A 32 -13.93 14.05 -6.42
N ARG A 33 -13.76 15.34 -6.73
CA ARG A 33 -14.87 16.28 -6.92
C ARG A 33 -15.21 16.29 -8.41
N HIS A 34 -16.50 16.45 -8.68
CA HIS A 34 -17.30 16.06 -9.84
C HIS A 34 -16.83 16.50 -11.25
N ARG A 35 -15.62 17.07 -11.43
CA ARG A 35 -15.03 17.51 -12.72
C ARG A 35 -13.50 17.41 -12.81
N CYS A 36 -12.84 16.49 -12.09
CA CYS A 36 -11.41 16.23 -12.27
C CYS A 36 -11.18 14.83 -12.86
N ARG A 37 -10.44 14.77 -13.98
CA ARG A 37 -10.02 13.53 -14.66
C ARG A 37 -9.42 12.55 -13.65
N CYS A 38 -9.97 11.34 -13.59
CA CYS A 38 -9.31 10.15 -13.04
C CYS A 38 -8.25 9.64 -14.03
N ALA A 39 -7.34 10.51 -14.48
CA ALA A 39 -6.20 10.11 -15.28
C ALA A 39 -5.02 9.89 -14.34
N ARG A 40 -4.39 8.72 -14.44
CA ARG A 40 -3.15 8.41 -13.72
C ARG A 40 -1.99 9.14 -14.39
N ALA A 41 -1.92 10.46 -14.23
CA ALA A 41 -0.75 11.26 -14.59
C ALA A 41 0.30 11.08 -13.49
N VAL A 42 1.51 10.69 -13.86
CA VAL A 42 2.67 10.55 -12.95
C VAL A 42 3.56 11.79 -13.10
N ASP A 43 2.93 12.96 -13.10
CA ASP A 43 3.57 14.26 -13.25
C ASP A 43 3.52 15.01 -11.92
N SER A 44 4.66 15.57 -11.50
CA SER A 44 4.75 16.43 -10.32
C SER A 44 4.91 17.88 -10.76
N PRO A 45 4.16 18.84 -10.17
CA PRO A 45 4.33 20.26 -10.49
C PRO A 45 5.57 20.89 -9.82
N LEU A 46 6.29 20.15 -8.98
CA LEU A 46 7.50 20.65 -8.32
C LEU A 46 8.63 20.84 -9.34
N ASP A 47 9.33 21.97 -9.25
CA ASP A 47 10.36 22.40 -10.19
C ASP A 47 11.72 22.67 -9.51
N GLN A 48 11.86 22.40 -8.21
CA GLN A 48 13.13 22.55 -7.50
C GLN A 48 14.26 21.71 -8.12
N ILE A 49 13.94 20.52 -8.65
CA ILE A 49 14.88 19.66 -9.35
C ILE A 49 14.59 19.76 -10.85
N THR A 50 15.53 20.30 -11.59
CA THR A 50 15.47 20.52 -13.04
C THR A 50 16.58 19.74 -13.76
N ALA A 51 16.57 19.76 -15.09
CA ALA A 51 17.65 19.19 -15.90
C ALA A 51 19.02 19.81 -15.57
N ASP A 52 19.05 21.08 -15.13
CA ASP A 52 20.27 21.84 -14.87
C ASP A 52 20.94 21.45 -13.54
N ASN A 53 20.19 20.96 -12.56
CA ASN A 53 20.72 20.63 -11.22
C ASN A 53 20.62 19.15 -10.84
N PHE A 54 19.97 18.30 -11.65
CA PHE A 54 19.82 16.87 -11.39
C PHE A 54 21.15 16.15 -11.07
N GLY A 55 22.25 16.56 -11.72
CA GLY A 55 23.58 16.00 -11.46
C GLY A 55 24.15 16.28 -10.06
N LYS A 56 23.54 17.17 -9.29
CA LYS A 56 23.98 17.57 -7.93
C LYS A 56 23.33 16.74 -6.81
N LEU A 57 22.40 15.86 -7.17
CA LEU A 57 21.62 15.10 -6.21
C LEU A 57 22.46 14.08 -5.43
N THR A 58 22.36 14.11 -4.11
CA THR A 58 22.93 13.12 -3.20
C THR A 58 21.83 12.34 -2.49
N VAL A 59 22.17 11.17 -1.96
CA VAL A 59 21.23 10.39 -1.14
C VAL A 59 21.00 11.15 0.17
N ALA A 60 19.75 11.49 0.47
CA ALA A 60 19.36 12.09 1.74
C ALA A 60 19.42 11.06 2.87
N TRP A 61 18.78 9.91 2.67
CA TRP A 61 18.72 8.81 3.62
C TRP A 61 18.36 7.49 2.91
N ARG A 62 18.47 6.38 3.66
CA ARG A 62 18.04 5.04 3.23
C ARG A 62 17.34 4.34 4.38
N PHE A 63 16.23 3.67 4.09
CA PHE A 63 15.53 2.81 5.04
C PHE A 63 15.77 1.34 4.71
N LYS A 64 16.19 0.52 5.69
CA LYS A 64 16.42 -0.91 5.52
C LYS A 64 15.18 -1.70 5.93
N THR A 65 14.76 -2.61 5.06
CA THR A 65 13.54 -3.44 5.23
C THR A 65 13.84 -4.88 5.62
N ASP A 66 15.10 -5.24 5.87
CA ASP A 66 15.52 -6.62 6.16
C ASP A 66 14.87 -7.18 7.44
N HIS A 67 14.56 -6.30 8.40
CA HIS A 67 13.84 -6.64 9.64
C HIS A 67 12.32 -6.84 9.45
N LEU A 68 11.75 -6.48 8.30
CA LEU A 68 10.31 -6.54 8.00
C LEU A 68 9.91 -7.94 7.49
N GLY A 69 10.38 -8.98 8.16
CA GLY A 69 10.17 -10.35 7.71
C GLY A 69 11.12 -11.37 8.30
N PRO A 70 10.82 -12.68 8.15
CA PRO A 70 11.76 -13.73 8.53
C PRO A 70 12.97 -13.82 7.59
N ARG A 71 12.90 -13.19 6.42
CA ARG A 71 13.96 -13.17 5.42
C ARG A 71 14.01 -11.82 4.69
N PRO A 72 15.19 -11.40 4.19
CA PRO A 72 15.27 -10.23 3.33
C PRO A 72 14.48 -10.43 2.05
N GLU A 73 14.02 -9.32 1.49
CA GLU A 73 13.40 -9.22 0.19
C GLU A 73 14.30 -8.46 -0.77
N PHE A 74 14.25 -8.85 -2.04
CA PHE A 74 15.03 -8.22 -3.12
C PHE A 74 14.17 -7.71 -4.29
N GLN A 75 12.84 -7.83 -4.20
CA GLN A 75 11.88 -7.49 -5.25
C GLN A 75 10.90 -6.40 -4.82
N TYR A 76 11.41 -5.18 -4.62
CA TYR A 76 10.59 -4.04 -4.23
C TYR A 76 9.83 -3.46 -5.43
N GLU A 77 8.52 -3.65 -5.44
CA GLU A 77 7.59 -3.03 -6.39
C GLU A 77 6.74 -1.91 -5.76
N THR A 78 6.99 -1.61 -4.48
CA THR A 78 6.19 -0.64 -3.72
C THR A 78 6.32 0.77 -4.31
N THR A 79 5.19 1.45 -4.47
CA THR A 79 5.15 2.89 -4.73
C THR A 79 4.79 3.59 -3.43
N PRO A 80 5.74 4.31 -2.79
CA PRO A 80 5.45 5.03 -1.55
C PRO A 80 4.37 6.09 -1.73
N LEU A 81 3.64 6.36 -0.66
CA LEU A 81 2.59 7.36 -0.59
C LEU A 81 2.98 8.47 0.38
N MET A 82 3.06 9.71 -0.10
CA MET A 82 3.32 10.90 0.71
C MET A 82 1.99 11.61 1.00
N VAL A 83 1.56 11.66 2.27
CA VAL A 83 0.34 12.37 2.69
C VAL A 83 0.59 13.08 4.01
N ASN A 84 0.17 14.34 4.11
CA ASN A 84 0.22 15.14 5.34
C ASN A 84 1.58 15.09 6.05
N GLY A 85 2.67 15.14 5.29
CA GLY A 85 4.04 15.11 5.83
C GLY A 85 4.53 13.74 6.28
N VAL A 86 3.79 12.64 6.05
CA VAL A 86 4.20 11.28 6.42
C VAL A 86 4.32 10.39 5.19
N LEU A 87 5.45 9.67 5.08
CA LEU A 87 5.73 8.76 3.97
C LEU A 87 5.34 7.34 4.36
N TYR A 88 4.36 6.78 3.66
CA TYR A 88 3.88 5.43 3.87
C TYR A 88 4.37 4.50 2.77
N ALA A 89 4.86 3.31 3.13
CA ALA A 89 5.25 2.31 2.15
C ALA A 89 4.99 0.89 2.67
N THR A 90 4.90 -0.06 1.75
CA THR A 90 4.97 -1.48 2.09
C THR A 90 6.39 -2.00 1.94
N GLY A 91 6.83 -2.91 2.80
CA GLY A 91 8.20 -3.39 2.78
C GLY A 91 8.38 -4.79 3.38
N GLY A 92 9.44 -5.43 2.92
CA GLY A 92 9.93 -6.73 3.39
C GLY A 92 9.02 -7.91 3.10
N SER A 93 9.54 -9.09 3.41
CA SER A 93 8.90 -10.36 3.04
C SER A 93 7.55 -10.61 3.73
N ARG A 94 7.24 -9.90 4.82
CA ARG A 94 5.92 -9.93 5.47
C ARG A 94 4.90 -8.98 4.85
N ARG A 95 5.30 -8.09 3.92
CA ARG A 95 4.49 -6.94 3.50
C ARG A 95 4.04 -6.12 4.72
N ALA A 96 5.01 -5.71 5.52
CA ALA A 96 4.75 -4.77 6.59
C ALA A 96 4.46 -3.39 6.00
N VAL A 97 3.63 -2.61 6.67
CA VAL A 97 3.42 -1.19 6.38
C VAL A 97 4.30 -0.38 7.30
N VAL A 98 5.06 0.55 6.74
CA VAL A 98 5.88 1.50 7.48
C VAL A 98 5.38 2.91 7.23
N ALA A 99 5.37 3.72 8.29
CA ALA A 99 5.24 5.17 8.22
C ALA A 99 6.56 5.80 8.63
N LEU A 100 7.08 6.67 7.78
CA LEU A 100 8.38 7.29 7.95
C LEU A 100 8.26 8.82 7.92
N ASP A 101 9.11 9.49 8.68
CA ASP A 101 9.41 10.90 8.47
C ASP A 101 10.13 11.06 7.11
N PRO A 102 9.59 11.86 6.16
CA PRO A 102 10.18 12.00 4.83
C PRO A 102 11.51 12.78 4.86
N GLU A 103 11.76 13.58 5.89
CA GLU A 103 12.95 14.38 6.03
C GLU A 103 14.12 13.60 6.62
N THR A 104 13.89 12.77 7.62
CA THR A 104 14.97 12.07 8.33
C THR A 104 15.05 10.60 7.94
N GLY A 105 13.95 10.01 7.47
CA GLY A 105 13.80 8.57 7.31
C GLY A 105 13.52 7.83 8.62
N GLU A 106 13.20 8.56 9.70
CA GLU A 106 12.82 7.99 10.99
C GLU A 106 11.54 7.17 10.88
N GLU A 107 11.52 5.99 11.52
CA GLU A 107 10.32 5.16 11.61
C GLU A 107 9.36 5.73 12.65
N LEU A 108 8.20 6.20 12.20
CA LEU A 108 7.13 6.68 13.08
C LEU A 108 6.32 5.52 13.65
N TRP A 109 5.99 4.55 12.80
CA TRP A 109 5.37 3.29 13.20
C TRP A 109 5.54 2.23 12.12
N VAL A 110 5.44 0.97 12.54
CA VAL A 110 5.41 -0.21 11.67
C VAL A 110 4.22 -1.10 12.05
N HIS A 111 3.55 -1.64 11.04
CA HIS A 111 2.49 -2.62 11.19
C HIS A 111 2.80 -3.86 10.35
N SER A 112 2.60 -5.05 10.91
CA SER A 112 2.80 -6.30 10.19
C SER A 112 1.89 -7.40 10.68
N GLU A 113 1.55 -8.32 9.78
CA GLU A 113 0.69 -9.46 10.07
C GLU A 113 1.47 -10.77 10.15
N ARG A 114 1.07 -11.64 11.08
CA ARG A 114 1.69 -12.96 11.29
C ARG A 114 0.78 -14.08 10.81
N GLU A 115 0.68 -14.24 9.50
CA GLU A 115 -0.27 -15.19 8.88
C GLU A 115 0.26 -16.62 8.75
N GLY A 116 1.52 -16.88 9.11
CA GLY A 116 2.11 -18.23 9.13
C GLY A 116 2.04 -18.94 7.77
N ALA A 117 1.56 -20.19 7.79
CA ALA A 117 1.43 -21.03 6.59
C ALA A 117 0.53 -20.41 5.51
N ARG A 118 -0.45 -19.60 5.91
CA ARG A 118 -1.35 -18.92 4.97
C ARG A 118 -0.63 -17.92 4.09
N ALA A 119 0.27 -17.11 4.65
CA ALA A 119 1.13 -16.22 3.84
C ALA A 119 2.17 -16.99 3.02
N ALA A 120 2.68 -18.10 3.55
CA ALA A 120 3.65 -18.94 2.83
C ALA A 120 3.04 -19.58 1.58
N ALA A 121 1.77 -19.97 1.62
CA ALA A 121 1.04 -20.54 0.49
C ALA A 121 0.56 -19.51 -0.53
N ALA A 122 0.63 -18.21 -0.21
CA ALA A 122 0.08 -17.15 -1.05
C ALA A 122 0.73 -17.12 -2.45
N PRO A 123 -0.07 -16.94 -3.53
CA PRO A 123 0.47 -16.83 -4.89
C PRO A 123 1.28 -15.54 -5.10
N ARG A 124 1.05 -14.53 -4.25
CA ARG A 124 1.61 -13.19 -4.35
C ARG A 124 2.24 -12.80 -3.02
N GLN A 125 3.50 -13.17 -2.84
CA GLN A 125 4.29 -12.89 -1.64
C GLN A 125 4.91 -11.47 -1.68
N LEU A 126 5.74 -11.16 -0.67
CA LEU A 126 6.60 -9.98 -0.62
C LEU A 126 5.84 -8.64 -0.49
N SER A 127 6.59 -7.53 -0.48
CA SER A 127 6.10 -6.17 -0.20
C SER A 127 4.96 -5.68 -1.09
N GLY A 128 4.74 -6.28 -2.26
CA GLY A 128 3.73 -5.85 -3.21
C GLY A 128 3.94 -4.41 -3.69
N ARG A 129 2.86 -3.78 -4.15
CA ARG A 129 2.93 -2.53 -4.95
C ARG A 129 2.57 -1.26 -4.17
N GLY A 130 2.18 -1.41 -2.91
CA GLY A 130 1.91 -0.30 -2.01
C GLY A 130 0.58 -0.44 -1.28
N LEU A 131 0.05 0.70 -0.87
CA LEU A 131 -1.10 0.84 0.01
C LEU A 131 -1.98 2.01 -0.46
N ALA A 132 -3.21 2.05 0.03
CA ALA A 132 -4.16 3.11 -0.25
C ALA A 132 -4.38 3.98 0.99
N TYR A 133 -4.66 5.25 0.77
CA TYR A 133 -5.06 6.18 1.82
C TYR A 133 -6.48 6.65 1.57
N TRP A 134 -7.25 6.79 2.65
CA TRP A 134 -8.58 7.35 2.62
C TRP A 134 -8.78 8.31 3.80
N THR A 135 -9.53 9.38 3.55
CA THR A 135 -9.98 10.31 4.59
C THR A 135 -11.33 10.91 4.23
N ASP A 136 -12.11 11.24 5.24
CA ASP A 136 -13.31 12.09 5.15
C ASP A 136 -13.09 13.47 5.81
N GLY A 137 -11.84 13.81 6.15
CA GLY A 137 -11.45 15.01 6.89
C GLY A 137 -11.55 14.87 8.42
N ARG A 138 -12.09 13.76 8.94
CA ARG A 138 -12.14 13.47 10.39
C ARG A 138 -11.29 12.26 10.73
N GLU A 139 -11.40 11.22 9.92
CA GLU A 139 -10.62 10.00 10.03
C GLU A 139 -9.61 9.89 8.89
N GLU A 140 -8.49 9.23 9.16
CA GLU A 140 -7.45 8.96 8.18
C GLU A 140 -7.06 7.49 8.28
N ARG A 141 -7.14 6.79 7.15
CA ARG A 141 -6.99 5.34 7.08
C ARG A 141 -5.95 4.96 6.06
N ILE A 142 -5.10 4.00 6.42
CA ILE A 142 -4.22 3.29 5.51
C ILE A 142 -4.81 1.89 5.28
N LEU A 143 -4.95 1.50 4.01
CA LEU A 143 -5.52 0.21 3.62
C LEU A 143 -4.55 -0.56 2.73
N TYR A 144 -4.36 -1.83 3.04
CA TYR A 144 -3.54 -2.72 2.24
C TYR A 144 -4.05 -4.17 2.33
N VAL A 145 -3.59 -5.02 1.41
CA VAL A 145 -3.91 -6.45 1.42
C VAL A 145 -2.67 -7.24 1.77
N THR A 146 -2.79 -8.10 2.78
CA THR A 146 -1.72 -8.99 3.25
C THR A 146 -1.42 -10.09 2.21
N PRO A 147 -0.24 -10.75 2.29
CA PRO A 147 0.04 -11.92 1.47
C PRO A 147 -1.03 -13.00 1.58
N GLY A 148 -1.55 -13.28 2.78
CA GLY A 148 -2.65 -14.23 2.99
C GLY A 148 -4.03 -13.75 2.54
N TYR A 149 -4.12 -12.70 1.73
CA TYR A 149 -5.38 -12.20 1.15
C TYR A 149 -6.37 -11.73 2.23
N GLN A 150 -5.90 -10.88 3.13
CA GLN A 150 -6.72 -10.18 4.11
C GLN A 150 -6.64 -8.67 3.84
N LEU A 151 -7.79 -7.99 3.75
CA LEU A 151 -7.83 -6.54 3.67
C LEU A 151 -7.77 -5.97 5.08
N VAL A 152 -6.78 -5.12 5.32
CA VAL A 152 -6.54 -4.48 6.62
C VAL A 152 -6.82 -2.99 6.53
N ALA A 153 -7.43 -2.41 7.56
CA ALA A 153 -7.54 -0.97 7.74
C ALA A 153 -6.80 -0.52 9.00
N LEU A 154 -5.87 0.41 8.83
CA LEU A 154 -5.04 0.98 9.89
C LEU A 154 -5.37 2.46 10.09
N ASN A 155 -5.29 2.93 11.33
CA ASN A 155 -5.25 4.34 11.63
C ASN A 155 -3.94 4.93 11.08
N ALA A 156 -4.02 5.97 10.23
CA ALA A 156 -2.85 6.51 9.55
C ALA A 156 -1.80 7.14 10.49
N LYS A 157 -2.21 7.58 11.68
CA LYS A 157 -1.32 8.22 12.67
C LYS A 157 -0.61 7.21 13.56
N THR A 158 -1.29 6.13 13.92
CA THR A 158 -0.79 5.18 14.93
C THR A 158 -0.36 3.83 14.37
N GLY A 159 -0.74 3.49 13.14
CA GLY A 159 -0.51 2.17 12.55
C GLY A 159 -1.34 1.04 13.19
N MET A 160 -2.19 1.36 14.17
CA MET A 160 -3.06 0.38 14.80
C MET A 160 -4.23 0.02 13.89
N ARG A 161 -4.64 -1.25 13.92
CA ARG A 161 -5.86 -1.70 13.24
C ARG A 161 -7.08 -0.92 13.75
N ILE A 162 -8.01 -0.64 12.85
CA ILE A 162 -9.28 0.01 13.18
C ILE A 162 -10.28 -1.09 13.59
N PRO A 163 -10.63 -1.25 14.88
CA PRO A 163 -11.39 -2.43 15.33
C PRO A 163 -12.78 -2.56 14.69
N THR A 164 -13.38 -1.45 14.28
CA THR A 164 -14.70 -1.40 13.64
C THR A 164 -14.70 -1.77 12.16
N PHE A 165 -13.53 -2.06 11.57
CA PHE A 165 -13.41 -2.49 10.18
C PHE A 165 -13.36 -4.02 10.10
N GLY A 166 -14.37 -4.63 9.49
CA GLY A 166 -14.49 -6.08 9.43
C GLY A 166 -14.51 -6.72 10.81
N LYS A 167 -13.66 -7.74 11.01
CA LYS A 167 -13.40 -8.37 12.30
C LYS A 167 -12.03 -7.92 12.82
N ASP A 168 -12.02 -7.10 13.87
CA ASP A 168 -10.81 -6.59 14.52
C ASP A 168 -9.81 -5.91 13.55
N GLY A 169 -10.35 -5.14 12.60
CA GLY A 169 -9.59 -4.42 11.57
C GLY A 169 -9.26 -5.21 10.31
N LEU A 170 -9.84 -6.41 10.16
CA LEU A 170 -9.57 -7.33 9.06
C LEU A 170 -10.84 -7.77 8.34
N VAL A 171 -10.77 -7.82 7.02
CA VAL A 171 -11.72 -8.55 6.17
C VAL A 171 -10.97 -9.71 5.52
N ASP A 172 -11.36 -10.95 5.84
CA ASP A 172 -10.80 -12.12 5.15
C ASP A 172 -11.41 -12.21 3.75
N LEU A 173 -10.59 -11.94 2.73
CA LEU A 173 -11.05 -11.90 1.34
C LEU A 173 -11.27 -13.30 0.75
N LYS A 174 -10.92 -14.38 1.46
CA LYS A 174 -11.30 -15.75 1.07
C LYS A 174 -12.69 -16.13 1.58
N GLN A 175 -13.28 -15.33 2.47
CA GLN A 175 -14.65 -15.50 2.94
C GLN A 175 -15.60 -14.63 2.09
N ASP A 176 -16.88 -14.99 2.10
CA ASP A 176 -17.95 -14.26 1.40
C ASP A 176 -17.57 -13.86 -0.04
N ASP A 177 -17.04 -14.81 -0.81
CA ASP A 177 -16.59 -14.62 -2.21
C ASP A 177 -17.46 -15.35 -3.23
N ASP A 178 -18.69 -15.73 -2.84
CA ASP A 178 -19.67 -16.48 -3.65
C ASP A 178 -19.10 -17.78 -4.24
N GLN A 179 -18.10 -18.36 -3.57
CA GLN A 179 -17.47 -19.62 -3.91
C GLN A 179 -16.85 -20.25 -2.64
N VAL A 180 -16.63 -21.57 -2.67
CA VAL A 180 -15.96 -22.27 -1.57
C VAL A 180 -14.46 -22.15 -1.75
N ILE A 181 -13.77 -21.49 -0.81
CA ILE A 181 -12.33 -21.26 -0.84
C ILE A 181 -11.71 -21.85 0.43
N ASP A 182 -10.69 -22.69 0.27
CA ASP A 182 -9.86 -23.12 1.38
C ASP A 182 -9.05 -21.91 1.95
N PRO A 183 -9.28 -21.51 3.21
CA PRO A 183 -8.61 -20.35 3.79
C PRO A 183 -7.08 -20.46 3.83
N MET A 184 -6.53 -21.68 3.89
CA MET A 184 -5.12 -21.96 4.07
C MET A 184 -4.40 -22.23 2.75
N SER A 185 -4.97 -23.06 1.89
CA SER A 185 -4.28 -23.60 0.71
C SER A 185 -4.69 -22.98 -0.62
N ALA A 186 -5.87 -22.34 -0.68
CA ALA A 186 -6.39 -21.84 -1.95
C ALA A 186 -5.49 -20.77 -2.58
N GLU A 187 -5.26 -20.92 -3.88
CA GLU A 187 -4.32 -20.12 -4.65
C GLU A 187 -4.93 -18.80 -5.12
N ILE A 188 -5.27 -17.92 -4.18
CA ILE A 188 -5.75 -16.57 -4.47
C ILE A 188 -5.06 -15.57 -3.54
N GLY A 189 -4.67 -14.44 -4.09
CA GLY A 189 -4.01 -13.38 -3.35
C GLY A 189 -4.08 -12.05 -4.08
N LEU A 190 -3.36 -11.06 -3.57
CA LEU A 190 -3.20 -9.77 -4.23
C LEU A 190 -1.90 -9.14 -3.76
N HIS A 191 -1.13 -8.58 -4.69
CA HIS A 191 0.03 -7.71 -4.41
C HIS A 191 -0.13 -6.31 -5.00
N SER A 192 -1.23 -6.04 -5.69
CA SER A 192 -1.55 -4.69 -6.19
C SER A 192 -2.16 -3.83 -5.10
N THR A 193 -1.93 -2.53 -5.18
CA THR A 193 -2.52 -1.54 -4.27
C THR A 193 -4.05 -1.55 -4.38
N PRO A 194 -4.80 -1.60 -3.26
CA PRO A 194 -6.24 -1.39 -3.27
C PRO A 194 -6.60 -0.06 -3.95
N MET A 195 -7.67 -0.04 -4.74
CA MET A 195 -8.19 1.21 -5.29
C MET A 195 -9.29 1.73 -4.39
N ILE A 196 -9.32 3.03 -4.12
CA ILE A 196 -10.39 3.64 -3.35
C ILE A 196 -11.12 4.65 -4.23
N ALA A 197 -12.42 4.45 -4.39
CA ALA A 197 -13.31 5.36 -5.10
C ALA A 197 -14.40 5.83 -4.12
N LYS A 198 -14.36 7.10 -3.74
CA LYS A 198 -15.20 7.67 -2.67
C LYS A 198 -15.02 6.85 -1.37
N ASN A 199 -16.07 6.17 -0.92
CA ASN A 199 -16.07 5.35 0.30
C ASN A 199 -16.00 3.85 0.00
N VAL A 200 -15.60 3.46 -1.22
CA VAL A 200 -15.54 2.06 -1.64
C VAL A 200 -14.10 1.68 -1.93
N VAL A 201 -13.64 0.62 -1.26
CA VAL A 201 -12.38 -0.06 -1.52
C VAL A 201 -12.63 -1.16 -2.55
N VAL A 202 -11.98 -1.07 -3.69
CA VAL A 202 -12.07 -2.04 -4.77
C VAL A 202 -10.88 -2.99 -4.70
N ILE A 203 -11.18 -4.27 -4.58
CA ILE A 203 -10.22 -5.35 -4.43
C ILE A 203 -10.40 -6.34 -5.58
N GLY A 204 -9.31 -6.63 -6.27
CA GLY A 204 -9.25 -7.70 -7.26
C GLY A 204 -8.59 -8.96 -6.69
N ALA A 205 -8.26 -9.87 -7.60
CA ALA A 205 -7.62 -11.14 -7.29
C ALA A 205 -6.42 -11.40 -8.21
N ALA A 206 -5.47 -12.17 -7.72
CA ALA A 206 -4.30 -12.62 -8.47
C ALA A 206 -3.94 -14.05 -8.08
N HIS A 207 -3.60 -14.85 -9.09
CA HIS A 207 -3.23 -16.27 -8.98
C HIS A 207 -1.73 -16.42 -9.29
N LYS A 208 -1.16 -17.64 -9.15
CA LYS A 208 0.24 -17.85 -9.56
C LYS A 208 0.37 -17.64 -11.07
N SER A 209 1.52 -17.12 -11.47
CA SER A 209 1.87 -16.97 -12.88
C SER A 209 2.32 -18.31 -13.44
N GLY A 210 1.69 -18.74 -14.54
CA GLY A 210 1.99 -20.01 -15.17
C GLY A 210 1.46 -21.17 -14.32
N SER A 211 0.40 -21.82 -14.79
CA SER A 211 -0.04 -23.07 -14.17
C SER A 211 -0.70 -23.97 -15.20
N ILE A 212 -0.19 -25.20 -15.26
CA ILE A 212 -0.95 -26.36 -15.72
C ILE A 212 -2.03 -26.57 -14.67
N PRO A 213 -3.32 -26.53 -15.01
CA PRO A 213 -4.39 -26.74 -14.04
C PRO A 213 -4.20 -28.10 -13.37
N THR A 214 -4.06 -28.12 -12.03
CA THR A 214 -3.96 -29.37 -11.25
C THR A 214 -5.31 -30.08 -11.12
N GLY A 215 -6.40 -29.43 -11.54
CA GLY A 215 -7.75 -29.97 -11.53
C GLY A 215 -8.68 -29.18 -12.44
N LYS A 216 -9.93 -29.66 -12.54
CA LYS A 216 -10.99 -29.04 -13.36
C LYS A 216 -11.60 -27.79 -12.71
N ALA A 217 -11.31 -27.54 -11.44
CA ALA A 217 -11.79 -26.39 -10.69
C ALA A 217 -10.60 -25.55 -10.21
N ASN A 218 -10.74 -24.22 -10.30
CA ASN A 218 -9.81 -23.26 -9.75
C ASN A 218 -10.61 -22.13 -9.09
N VAL A 219 -9.97 -21.42 -8.14
CA VAL A 219 -10.59 -20.23 -7.54
C VAL A 219 -10.79 -19.18 -8.63
N LYS A 220 -11.97 -18.58 -8.66
CA LYS A 220 -12.30 -17.53 -9.62
C LYS A 220 -11.84 -16.18 -9.08
N GLY A 221 -11.22 -15.37 -9.94
CA GLY A 221 -10.73 -14.04 -9.58
C GLY A 221 -11.79 -12.97 -9.70
N TYR A 222 -12.69 -12.87 -8.72
CA TYR A 222 -13.73 -11.85 -8.72
C TYR A 222 -13.20 -10.48 -8.26
N VAL A 223 -13.85 -9.41 -8.73
CA VAL A 223 -13.59 -8.05 -8.26
C VAL A 223 -14.70 -7.68 -7.27
N ARG A 224 -14.33 -7.13 -6.12
CA ARG A 224 -15.27 -6.79 -5.05
C ARG A 224 -15.09 -5.37 -4.57
N GLY A 225 -16.21 -4.76 -4.16
CA GLY A 225 -16.24 -3.47 -3.50
C GLY A 225 -16.61 -3.63 -2.03
N PHE A 226 -15.85 -3.01 -1.15
CA PHE A 226 -16.07 -2.99 0.29
C PHE A 226 -16.25 -1.56 0.77
N ASP A 227 -17.13 -1.34 1.74
CA ASP A 227 -17.24 -0.06 2.43
C ASP A 227 -15.94 0.21 3.21
N VAL A 228 -15.31 1.36 2.97
CA VAL A 228 -13.99 1.71 3.54
C VAL A 228 -14.03 1.91 5.07
N ARG A 229 -15.21 2.17 5.63
CA ARG A 229 -15.38 2.43 7.07
C ARG A 229 -15.56 1.14 7.85
N THR A 230 -16.40 0.26 7.31
CA THR A 230 -16.90 -0.93 7.99
C THR A 230 -16.30 -2.23 7.48
N GLY A 231 -15.72 -2.25 6.28
CA GLY A 231 -15.24 -3.46 5.63
C GLY A 231 -16.36 -4.35 5.08
N LYS A 232 -17.63 -3.90 5.13
CA LYS A 232 -18.76 -4.66 4.60
C LYS A 232 -18.70 -4.74 3.07
N ARG A 233 -18.87 -5.93 2.50
CA ARG A 233 -19.00 -6.13 1.05
C ARG A 233 -20.26 -5.41 0.55
N LEU A 234 -20.09 -4.49 -0.41
CA LEU A 234 -21.16 -3.73 -1.05
C LEU A 234 -21.63 -4.39 -2.34
N TRP A 235 -20.69 -4.96 -3.09
CA TRP A 235 -20.96 -5.62 -4.36
C TRP A 235 -19.84 -6.59 -4.72
N ILE A 236 -20.15 -7.48 -5.65
CA ILE A 236 -19.22 -8.42 -6.27
C ILE A 236 -19.46 -8.44 -7.78
N PHE A 237 -18.38 -8.40 -8.55
CA PHE A 237 -18.39 -8.54 -10.00
C PHE A 237 -17.74 -9.88 -10.36
N HIS A 238 -18.58 -10.76 -10.91
CA HIS A 238 -18.19 -12.08 -11.37
C HIS A 238 -17.49 -11.94 -12.73
N THR A 239 -16.18 -12.18 -12.75
CA THR A 239 -15.35 -12.10 -13.96
C THR A 239 -15.54 -13.28 -14.90
N ILE A 240 -16.07 -14.39 -14.38
CA ILE A 240 -16.44 -15.60 -15.12
C ILE A 240 -17.89 -15.91 -14.75
N PRO A 241 -18.81 -16.04 -15.73
CA PRO A 241 -20.21 -16.42 -15.50
C PRO A 241 -20.41 -17.74 -14.73
#